data_AF-A0A3M1AK42-F1
#
_entry.id   AF-A0A3M1AK42-F1
#
_cell.length_a   1.000
_cell.length_b   1.000
_cell.length_c   1.000
_cell.angle_alpha   90.00
_cell.angle_beta   90.00
_cell.angle_gamma   90.00
#
_symmetry.space_group_name_H-M   'P 1'
#
loop_
_entity.id
_entity.type
_entity.pdbx_description
1 polymer ?
#
loop_
_entity_poly.entity_id
_entity_poly.type
_entity_poly.pdbx_seq_one_letter_code
_entity_poly.pdbx_strand_id
1 'polypeptide(L)'
;MKKSHKIALLIILVLLIDQAVKIWIKTNMEYGDEIHIFGLDWARIHFVENEGMAFGLELPGSYGKLALSLFRLLAVGALFYYLHLLVKANAPFGLLASFGLILAGALGNIIDSAFYGMIFSNSSFHGGLATLFPEGGGYAGFLHGRVVDMFYFPIYEGYF
;
A
#
# COMPACT_ATOMS: atom_id res chain seq x y z
N MET A 1 -9.76 -16.44 -22.93
CA MET A 1 -10.19 -15.68 -21.73
C MET A 1 -10.70 -14.30 -22.12
N LYS A 2 -11.85 -13.87 -21.61
CA LYS A 2 -12.36 -12.49 -21.81
C LYS A 2 -11.38 -11.48 -21.18
N LYS A 3 -11.26 -10.27 -21.75
CA LYS A 3 -10.37 -9.21 -21.22
C LYS A 3 -10.58 -8.99 -19.71
N SER A 4 -11.84 -8.98 -19.26
CA SER A 4 -12.21 -8.86 -17.85
C SER A 4 -11.56 -9.90 -16.94
N HIS A 5 -11.46 -11.15 -17.37
CA HIS A 5 -10.86 -12.22 -16.55
C HIS A 5 -9.34 -12.06 -16.46
N LYS A 6 -8.71 -11.61 -17.56
CA LYS A 6 -7.27 -11.31 -17.56
C LYS A 6 -6.94 -10.17 -16.60
N ILE A 7 -7.77 -9.13 -16.58
CA ILE A 7 -7.61 -7.97 -15.69
C ILE A 7 -7.86 -8.36 -14.23
N ALA A 8 -8.91 -9.12 -13.95
CA ALA A 8 -9.19 -9.62 -12.60
C ALA A 8 -8.03 -10.48 -12.08
N LEU A 9 -7.49 -11.38 -12.92
CA LEU A 9 -6.32 -12.19 -12.57
C LEU A 9 -5.09 -11.31 -12.32
N LEU A 10 -4.84 -10.29 -13.15
CA LEU A 10 -3.75 -9.34 -12.96
C LEU A 10 -3.88 -8.61 -11.61
N ILE A 11 -5.07 -8.10 -11.29
CA ILE A 11 -5.34 -7.41 -10.01
C ILE A 11 -5.06 -8.34 -8.83
N ILE A 12 -5.59 -9.56 -8.87
CA ILE A 12 -5.40 -10.55 -7.78
C ILE A 12 -3.92 -10.90 -7.61
N LEU A 13 -3.20 -11.16 -8.70
CA LEU A 13 -1.78 -11.50 -8.64
C LEU A 13 -0.96 -10.36 -8.04
N VAL A 14 -1.18 -9.13 -8.49
CA VAL A 14 -0.47 -7.95 -8.01
C VAL A 14 -0.80 -7.69 -6.54
N LEU A 15 -2.06 -7.84 -6.14
CA LEU A 15 -2.48 -7.69 -4.74
C LEU A 15 -1.84 -8.75 -3.82
N LEU A 16 -1.73 -9.99 -4.28
CA LEU A 16 -1.06 -11.06 -3.53
C LEU A 16 0.43 -10.76 -3.37
N ILE A 17 1.10 -10.29 -4.42
CA ILE A 17 2.52 -9.90 -4.38
C ILE A 17 2.70 -8.71 -3.43
N ASP A 18 1.88 -7.67 -3.54
CA ASP A 18 1.90 -6.48 -2.66
C ASP A 18 1.84 -6.88 -1.19
N GLN A 19 0.83 -7.67 -0.81
CA GLN A 19 0.63 -8.08 0.58
C GLN A 19 1.73 -9.03 1.08
N ALA A 20 2.22 -9.94 0.23
CA ALA A 20 3.32 -10.82 0.58
C ALA A 20 4.61 -10.04 0.87
N VAL A 21 4.95 -9.06 0.01
CA VAL A 21 6.14 -8.22 0.19
C VAL A 21 6.00 -7.34 1.42
N LYS A 22 4.85 -6.71 1.65
CA LYS A 22 4.63 -5.86 2.84
C LYS A 22 4.74 -6.64 4.15
N ILE A 23 4.15 -7.84 4.21
CA ILE A 23 4.29 -8.73 5.38
C ILE A 23 5.76 -9.12 5.59
N TRP A 24 6.47 -9.46 4.51
CA TRP A 24 7.89 -9.79 4.59
C TRP A 24 8.71 -8.62 5.13
N ILE A 25 8.51 -7.40 4.61
CA ILE A 25 9.17 -6.18 5.09
C ILE A 25 8.91 -5.98 6.58
N LYS A 26 7.64 -5.98 7.01
CA LYS A 26 7.30 -5.78 8.44
C LYS A 26 7.97 -6.79 9.38
N THR A 27 8.19 -8.01 8.91
CA THR A 27 8.69 -9.11 9.74
C THR A 27 10.20 -9.37 9.58
N ASN A 28 10.88 -8.71 8.64
CA ASN A 28 12.31 -8.92 8.36
C ASN A 28 13.14 -7.63 8.32
N MET A 29 12.51 -6.46 8.34
CA MET A 29 13.17 -5.15 8.35
C MET A 29 12.76 -4.36 9.59
N GLU A 30 13.72 -3.72 10.25
CA GLU A 30 13.44 -2.70 11.26
C GLU A 30 12.97 -1.41 10.59
N TYR A 31 12.21 -0.59 11.33
CA TYR A 31 11.70 0.67 10.80
C TYR A 31 12.85 1.59 10.38
N GLY A 32 12.83 2.04 9.12
CA GLY A 32 13.90 2.84 8.53
C GLY A 32 15.05 2.04 7.92
N ASP A 33 15.03 0.69 7.97
CA ASP A 33 16.02 -0.12 7.28
C ASP A 33 15.94 0.03 5.77
N GLU A 34 17.10 -0.08 5.12
CA GLU A 34 17.25 0.04 3.67
C GLU A 34 17.99 -1.15 3.06
N ILE A 35 17.47 -1.68 1.96
CA ILE A 35 18.11 -2.72 1.14
C ILE A 35 18.30 -2.16 -0.27
N HIS A 36 19.56 -2.02 -0.69
CA HIS A 36 19.91 -1.57 -2.03
C HIS A 36 19.55 -2.64 -3.07
N ILE A 37 18.70 -2.30 -4.03
CA ILE A 37 18.23 -3.21 -5.07
C ILE A 37 19.38 -3.45 -6.03
N PHE A 38 19.90 -4.69 -6.08
CA PHE A 38 21.08 -5.06 -6.87
C PHE A 38 22.33 -4.21 -6.58
N GLY A 39 22.43 -3.63 -5.38
CA GLY A 39 23.54 -2.74 -5.01
C GLY A 39 23.49 -1.36 -5.69
N LEU A 40 22.33 -0.93 -6.17
CA LEU A 40 22.14 0.38 -6.80
C LEU A 40 21.79 1.43 -5.74
N ASP A 41 22.57 2.51 -5.65
CA ASP A 41 22.32 3.60 -4.69
C ASP A 41 21.01 4.36 -4.97
N TRP A 42 20.61 4.45 -6.25
CA TRP A 42 19.40 5.16 -6.69
C TRP A 42 18.12 4.33 -6.63
N ALA A 43 18.20 3.07 -6.17
CA ALA A 43 17.05 2.16 -6.07
C ALA A 43 17.16 1.30 -4.81
N ARG A 44 16.34 1.58 -3.80
CA ARG A 44 16.36 0.85 -2.52
C ARG A 44 14.95 0.50 -2.05
N ILE A 45 14.86 -0.62 -1.34
CA ILE A 45 13.71 -0.97 -0.50
C ILE A 45 13.97 -0.31 0.85
N HIS A 46 13.20 0.71 1.20
CA HIS A 46 13.31 1.45 2.45
C HIS A 46 12.00 1.29 3.23
N PHE A 47 12.04 0.63 4.39
CA PHE A 47 10.83 0.38 5.16
C PHE A 47 10.32 1.67 5.83
N VAL A 48 9.20 2.18 5.34
CA VAL A 48 8.48 3.33 5.89
C VAL A 48 7.01 2.98 6.08
N GLU A 49 6.39 3.53 7.12
CA GLU A 49 4.95 3.43 7.32
C GLU A 49 4.31 4.82 7.17
N ASN A 50 3.27 4.90 6.36
CA ASN A 50 2.57 6.15 6.07
C ASN A 50 1.20 6.16 6.75
N GLU A 51 0.91 7.24 7.46
CA GLU A 51 -0.40 7.47 8.06
C GLU A 51 -1.51 7.72 7.03
N GLY A 52 -1.21 7.69 5.73
CA GLY A 52 -2.18 7.88 4.65
C GLY A 52 -2.23 9.33 4.17
N MET A 53 -1.10 10.06 4.30
CA MET A 53 -0.91 11.37 3.72
C MET A 53 -1.15 11.36 2.21
N ALA A 54 -1.86 12.37 1.71
CA ALA A 54 -1.84 12.73 0.30
C ALA A 54 -1.17 14.10 0.17
N PHE A 55 -0.15 14.21 -0.68
CA PHE A 55 0.57 15.48 -0.95
C PHE A 55 1.16 16.16 0.30
N GLY A 56 1.58 15.37 1.31
CA GLY A 56 2.14 15.90 2.56
C GLY A 56 1.12 16.53 3.51
N LEU A 57 -0.18 16.45 3.19
CA LEU A 57 -1.26 16.88 4.08
C LEU A 57 -1.68 15.72 4.98
N GLU A 58 -1.40 15.84 6.28
CA GLU A 58 -1.97 15.00 7.33
C GLU A 58 -3.21 15.67 7.91
N LEU A 59 -4.29 14.92 8.04
CA LEU A 59 -5.36 15.29 8.96
C LEU A 59 -4.97 14.75 10.34
N PRO A 60 -4.70 15.62 11.33
CA PRO A 60 -4.19 15.17 12.61
C PRO A 60 -5.22 14.31 13.37
N GLY A 61 -4.70 13.31 14.07
CA GLY A 61 -5.47 12.46 14.98
C GLY A 61 -6.27 11.33 14.31
N SER A 62 -6.89 10.49 15.15
CA SER A 62 -7.63 9.29 14.72
C SER A 62 -8.77 9.60 13.74
N TYR A 63 -9.50 10.69 13.94
CA TYR A 63 -10.58 11.09 13.03
C TYR A 63 -10.06 11.49 11.64
N GLY A 64 -8.90 12.16 11.58
CA GLY A 64 -8.25 12.51 10.33
C GLY A 64 -7.81 11.29 9.54
N LYS A 65 -7.17 10.34 10.23
CA LYS A 65 -6.83 9.03 9.67
C LYS A 65 -8.05 8.30 9.11
N LEU A 66 -9.13 8.21 9.90
CA LEU A 66 -10.36 7.54 9.48
C LEU A 66 -10.97 8.22 8.24
N ALA A 67 -11.01 9.55 8.20
CA ALA A 67 -11.50 10.30 7.04
C ALA A 67 -10.70 9.99 5.77
N LEU A 68 -9.37 9.92 5.87
CA LEU A 68 -8.49 9.55 4.74
C LEU A 68 -8.75 8.10 4.28
N SER A 69 -8.90 7.16 5.21
CA SER A 69 -9.24 5.77 4.90
C SER A 69 -10.61 5.63 4.21
N LEU A 70 -11.62 6.37 4.68
CA LEU A 70 -12.96 6.40 4.07
C LEU A 70 -12.96 7.07 2.69
N PHE A 71 -12.24 8.17 2.54
CA PHE A 71 -12.06 8.81 1.23
C PHE A 71 -11.41 7.85 0.23
N ARG A 72 -10.38 7.10 0.63
CA ARG A 72 -9.74 6.08 -0.20
C ARG A 72 -10.73 4.99 -0.64
N LEU A 73 -11.59 4.54 0.27
CA LEU A 73 -12.65 3.56 -0.05
C LEU A 73 -13.59 4.08 -1.15
N LEU A 74 -14.03 5.33 -1.05
CA LEU A 74 -14.87 5.97 -2.06
C LEU A 74 -14.14 6.11 -3.41
N ALA A 75 -12.89 6.56 -3.39
CA ALA A 75 -12.05 6.70 -4.59
C ALA A 75 -11.84 5.36 -5.30
N VAL A 76 -11.58 4.28 -4.56
CA VAL A 76 -11.46 2.92 -5.10
C VAL A 76 -12.78 2.42 -5.69
N GLY A 77 -13.92 2.71 -5.06
CA GLY A 77 -15.24 2.41 -5.61
C GLY A 77 -15.48 3.11 -6.96
N ALA A 78 -15.12 4.40 -7.06
CA ALA A 78 -15.20 5.15 -8.32
C ALA A 78 -14.24 4.58 -9.38
N LEU A 79 -13.02 4.20 -9.00
CA LEU A 79 -12.03 3.60 -9.90
C LEU A 79 -12.49 2.25 -10.44
N PHE A 80 -13.07 1.41 -9.59
CA PHE A 80 -13.65 0.13 -9.98
C PHE A 80 -14.80 0.32 -10.98
N TYR A 81 -15.71 1.25 -10.70
CA TYR A 81 -16.81 1.59 -11.61
C TYR A 81 -16.29 2.10 -12.96
N TYR A 82 -15.28 2.98 -12.94
CA TYR A 82 -14.66 3.49 -14.16
C TYR A 82 -14.00 2.39 -14.98
N LEU A 83 -13.26 1.48 -14.34
CA LEU A 83 -12.67 0.31 -15.01
C LEU A 83 -13.76 -0.57 -15.65
N HIS A 84 -14.89 -0.77 -14.98
CA HIS A 84 -16.03 -1.50 -15.55
C HIS A 84 -16.61 -0.81 -16.79
N LEU A 85 -16.72 0.53 -16.78
CA LEU A 85 -17.13 1.29 -17.96
C LEU A 85 -16.14 1.10 -19.13
N LEU A 86 -14.84 1.13 -18.87
CA LEU A 86 -13.81 0.90 -19.91
C LEU A 86 -13.91 -0.51 -20.50
N VAL A 87 -14.18 -1.53 -19.66
CA VAL A 87 -14.39 -2.91 -20.12
C VAL A 87 -15.62 -2.98 -21.02
N LYS A 88 -16.73 -2.33 -20.64
CA LYS A 88 -17.95 -2.26 -21.46
C LYS A 88 -17.73 -1.52 -22.78
N ALA A 89 -16.92 -0.48 -22.78
CA ALA A 89 -16.52 0.26 -23.97
C ALA A 89 -15.48 -0.48 -24.85
N ASN A 90 -15.13 -1.72 -24.50
CA ASN A 90 -14.14 -2.55 -25.20
C ASN A 90 -12.78 -1.87 -25.40
N ALA A 91 -12.36 -1.08 -24.41
CA ALA A 91 -11.08 -0.38 -24.39
C ALA A 91 -9.88 -1.30 -24.70
N PRO A 92 -8.76 -0.76 -25.21
CA PRO A 92 -7.55 -1.53 -25.45
C PRO A 92 -7.04 -2.15 -24.15
N PHE A 93 -6.45 -3.35 -24.25
CA PHE A 93 -6.03 -4.11 -23.08
C PHE A 93 -4.99 -3.35 -22.24
N GLY A 94 -4.07 -2.62 -22.86
CA GLY A 94 -3.07 -1.81 -22.14
C GLY A 94 -3.71 -0.80 -21.19
N LEU A 95 -4.73 -0.07 -21.64
CA LEU A 95 -5.45 0.89 -20.80
C LEU A 95 -6.14 0.21 -19.62
N LEU A 96 -6.78 -0.93 -19.88
CA LEU A 96 -7.45 -1.71 -18.85
C LEU A 96 -6.45 -2.29 -17.82
N ALA A 97 -5.27 -2.71 -18.28
CA ALA A 97 -4.20 -3.19 -17.43
C ALA A 97 -3.64 -2.06 -16.55
N SER A 98 -3.41 -0.86 -17.09
CA SER A 98 -2.96 0.30 -16.32
C SER A 98 -3.94 0.66 -15.20
N PHE A 99 -5.24 0.76 -15.50
CA PHE A 99 -6.26 1.02 -14.48
C PHE A 99 -6.39 -0.15 -13.49
N GLY A 100 -6.22 -1.40 -13.94
CA GLY A 100 -6.16 -2.57 -13.07
C GLY A 100 -4.99 -2.52 -12.09
N LEU A 101 -3.81 -2.09 -12.53
CA LEU A 101 -2.63 -1.94 -11.67
C LEU A 101 -2.83 -0.84 -10.61
N ILE A 102 -3.38 0.31 -11.00
CA ILE A 102 -3.74 1.39 -10.05
C ILE A 102 -4.75 0.87 -9.03
N LEU A 103 -5.77 0.14 -9.48
CA LEU A 103 -6.79 -0.44 -8.60
C LEU A 103 -6.19 -1.47 -7.63
N ALA A 104 -5.28 -2.33 -8.09
CA ALA A 104 -4.61 -3.32 -7.25
C ALA A 104 -3.79 -2.65 -6.13
N GLY A 105 -3.00 -1.63 -6.45
CA GLY A 105 -2.23 -0.89 -5.44
C GLY A 105 -3.13 -0.15 -4.44
N ALA A 106 -4.21 0.48 -4.93
CA ALA A 106 -5.15 1.17 -4.06
C ALA A 106 -5.92 0.20 -3.13
N LEU A 107 -6.25 -1.00 -3.61
CA LEU A 107 -6.82 -2.07 -2.78
C LEU A 107 -5.85 -2.57 -1.73
N GLY A 108 -4.56 -2.76 -2.08
CA GLY A 108 -3.52 -3.13 -1.11
C GLY A 108 -3.44 -2.12 0.04
N ASN A 109 -3.41 -0.83 -0.27
CA ASN A 109 -3.38 0.22 0.75
C ASN A 109 -4.66 0.30 1.59
N ILE A 110 -5.81 -0.15 1.08
CA ILE A 110 -7.02 -0.32 1.90
C ILE A 110 -6.85 -1.49 2.87
N ILE A 111 -6.27 -2.62 2.44
CA ILE A 111 -6.02 -3.77 3.30
C ILE A 111 -5.10 -3.38 4.45
N ASP A 112 -4.01 -2.68 4.17
CA ASP A 112 -3.09 -2.20 5.19
C ASP A 112 -3.82 -1.34 6.22
N SER A 113 -4.54 -0.32 5.77
CA SER A 113 -5.27 0.57 6.67
C SER A 113 -6.38 -0.15 7.45
N ALA A 114 -7.08 -1.08 6.82
CA ALA A 114 -8.13 -1.85 7.45
C ALA A 114 -7.58 -2.80 8.53
N PHE A 115 -6.48 -3.51 8.26
CA PHE A 115 -6.10 -4.68 9.06
C PHE A 115 -4.72 -4.60 9.73
N TYR A 116 -3.74 -3.89 9.18
CA TYR A 116 -2.37 -3.95 9.71
C TYR A 116 -2.26 -3.38 11.12
N GLY A 117 -3.07 -2.36 11.42
CA GLY A 117 -3.23 -1.85 12.79
C GLY A 117 -3.67 -2.93 13.78
N MET A 118 -4.54 -3.85 13.36
CA MET A 118 -5.12 -4.86 14.24
C MET A 118 -4.22 -6.08 14.43
N ILE A 119 -3.39 -6.40 13.43
CA ILE A 119 -2.64 -7.67 13.39
C ILE A 119 -1.14 -7.52 13.64
N PHE A 120 -0.56 -6.33 13.52
CA PHE A 120 0.87 -6.12 13.77
C PHE A 120 1.12 -5.35 15.06
N SER A 121 2.28 -5.58 15.67
CA SER A 121 2.84 -4.64 16.64
C SER A 121 3.26 -3.33 15.95
N ASN A 122 3.41 -2.26 16.74
CA ASN A 122 3.89 -0.99 16.23
C ASN A 122 5.33 -1.14 15.71
N SER A 123 5.62 -0.50 14.58
CA SER A 123 6.98 -0.37 14.05
C SER A 123 7.48 1.03 14.41
N SER A 124 8.60 1.09 15.15
CA SER A 124 9.23 2.35 15.56
C SER A 124 10.73 2.27 15.40
N PHE A 125 11.40 3.41 15.25
CA PHE A 125 12.86 3.47 15.29
C PHE A 125 13.38 2.80 16.57
N HIS A 126 14.31 1.85 16.41
CA HIS A 126 14.86 1.01 17.49
C HIS A 126 13.82 0.16 18.25
N GLY A 127 12.65 -0.08 17.66
CA GLY A 127 11.59 -0.95 18.21
C GLY A 127 11.75 -2.44 17.86
N GLY A 128 12.71 -2.78 17.00
CA GLY A 128 12.89 -4.13 16.45
C GLY A 128 11.87 -4.47 15.36
N LEU A 129 11.81 -5.77 15.02
CA LEU A 129 10.92 -6.32 14.00
C LEU A 129 9.45 -6.30 14.45
N ALA A 130 8.52 -6.09 13.52
CA ALA A 130 7.10 -6.17 13.85
C ALA A 130 6.69 -7.62 14.12
N THR A 131 5.95 -7.83 15.20
CA THR A 131 5.35 -9.12 15.54
C THR A 131 3.96 -9.20 14.92
N LEU A 132 3.67 -10.33 14.25
CA LEU A 132 2.33 -10.65 13.79
C LEU A 132 1.53 -11.30 14.94
N PHE A 133 0.32 -10.80 15.18
CA PHE A 133 -0.57 -11.18 16.28
C PHE A 133 0.09 -11.10 17.67
N PRO A 134 0.58 -9.91 18.09
CA PRO A 134 1.14 -9.74 19.43
C PRO A 134 0.09 -10.04 20.52
N GLU A 135 0.52 -10.58 21.67
CA GLU A 135 -0.38 -11.01 22.76
C GLU A 135 -1.30 -9.88 23.27
N GLY A 136 -0.84 -8.63 23.23
CA GLY A 136 -1.61 -7.45 23.64
C GLY A 136 -2.56 -6.89 22.58
N GLY A 137 -2.67 -7.51 21.41
CA GLY A 137 -3.37 -6.98 20.24
C GLY A 137 -2.52 -6.02 19.40
N GLY A 138 -2.95 -5.74 18.17
CA GLY A 138 -2.22 -4.86 17.27
C GLY A 138 -2.16 -3.40 17.73
N TYR A 139 -1.33 -2.60 17.07
CA TYR A 139 -1.07 -1.20 17.45
C TYR A 139 -2.25 -0.24 17.25
N ALA A 140 -3.28 -0.60 16.48
CA ALA A 140 -4.44 0.25 16.20
C ALA A 140 -5.71 -0.55 15.84
N GLY A 141 -6.84 0.15 15.79
CA GLY A 141 -8.12 -0.43 15.38
C GLY A 141 -8.30 -0.54 13.85
N PHE A 142 -9.46 -1.07 13.46
CA PHE A 142 -9.89 -1.14 12.06
C PHE A 142 -9.82 0.24 11.38
N LEU A 143 -9.32 0.29 10.13
CA LEU A 143 -9.11 1.51 9.31
C LEU A 143 -8.08 2.50 9.85
N HIS A 144 -7.36 2.16 10.92
CA HIS A 144 -6.30 2.99 11.50
C HIS A 144 -4.89 2.47 11.22
N GLY A 145 -4.75 1.38 10.47
CA GLY A 145 -3.45 0.88 10.05
C GLY A 145 -2.70 1.88 9.17
N ARG A 146 -1.38 1.95 9.36
CA ARG A 146 -0.46 2.62 8.44
C ARG A 146 -0.27 1.79 7.19
N VAL A 147 -0.09 2.48 6.07
CA VAL A 147 0.25 1.87 4.78
C VAL A 147 1.74 1.59 4.78
N VAL A 148 2.14 0.39 4.38
CA VAL A 148 3.56 0.04 4.27
C VAL A 148 4.07 0.51 2.91
N ASP A 149 4.98 1.48 2.92
CA ASP A 149 5.68 1.96 1.75
C ASP A 149 7.13 1.45 1.78
N MET A 150 7.70 1.22 0.60
CA MET A 150 8.96 0.48 0.50
C MET A 150 9.85 0.91 -0.67
N PHE A 151 9.27 1.21 -1.83
CA PHE A 151 10.08 1.54 -2.99
C PHE A 151 10.54 2.99 -2.93
N TYR A 152 11.84 3.19 -2.77
CA TYR A 152 12.45 4.51 -2.65
C TYR A 152 13.53 4.69 -3.72
N PHE A 153 13.38 5.74 -4.53
CA PHE A 153 14.24 6.04 -5.67
C PHE A 153 14.75 7.49 -5.61
N PRO A 154 15.88 7.76 -4.92
CA PRO A 154 16.47 9.09 -4.83
C PRO A 154 17.20 9.41 -6.14
N ILE A 155 16.44 9.73 -7.19
CA ILE A 155 17.00 10.04 -8.52
C ILE A 155 17.66 11.43 -8.53
N TYR A 156 17.28 12.31 -7.60
CA TYR A 156 17.85 13.63 -7.44
C TYR A 156 18.08 13.92 -5.96
N GLU A 157 19.32 14.23 -5.61
CA GLU A 157 19.70 14.80 -4.32
C GLU A 157 20.22 16.22 -4.56
N GLY A 158 19.63 17.18 -3.86
CA GLY A 158 20.03 18.58 -3.91
C GLY A 158 20.30 19.08 -2.50
N TYR A 159 21.26 20.00 -2.37
CA TYR A 159 21.45 20.78 -1.15
C TYR A 159 20.50 21.99 -1.22
N PHE A 160 19.60 22.12 -0.23
CA PHE A 160 18.69 23.25 -0.07
C PHE A 160 18.97 23.95 1.25
#